data_AF-A0A948I0P9-F1
#
_entry.id   AF-A0A948I0P9-F1
#
_cell.length_a   1.000
_cell.length_b   1.000
_cell.length_c   1.000
_cell.angle_alpha   90.00
_cell.angle_beta   90.00
_cell.angle_gamma   90.00
#
_symmetry.space_group_name_H-M   'P 1'
#
loop_
_entity.id
_entity.type
_entity.pdbx_description
1 polymer ?
#
loop_
_entity_poly.entity_id
_entity_poly.type
_entity_poly.pdbx_seq_one_letter_code
_entity_poly.pdbx_strand_id
1 'polypeptide(L)'
;MSPPAKGPHLTFWDAIERFPPYYVRMLAKERLRALSDAEVAIGSAMSIDRVREIKTMTDWNLVKIGEFLAFCSGCNFDPTSATDRHRVYEYERICKKRSTMPFLYLRKHPKWETEFLPLLKIAASLQKSSPA
;
A
#
# COMPACT_ATOMS: atom_id res chain seq x y z
N MET A 1 -0.03 30.74 -1.02
CA MET A 1 0.01 29.26 -1.11
C MET A 1 -1.39 28.80 -1.46
N SER A 2 -1.60 28.27 -2.66
CA SER A 2 -2.91 27.68 -3.02
C SER A 2 -3.11 26.37 -2.26
N PRO A 3 -4.31 26.09 -1.73
CA PRO A 3 -4.58 24.81 -1.10
C PRO A 3 -4.36 23.68 -2.12
N PRO A 4 -3.78 22.54 -1.71
CA PRO A 4 -3.64 21.40 -2.60
C PRO A 4 -5.02 20.98 -3.11
N ALA A 5 -5.13 20.72 -4.41
CA ALA A 5 -6.35 20.22 -5.02
C ALA A 5 -6.83 19.00 -4.23
N LYS A 6 -8.03 19.08 -3.63
CA LYS A 6 -8.59 17.98 -2.84
C LYS A 6 -8.77 16.78 -3.78
N GLY A 7 -8.15 15.65 -3.43
CA GLY A 7 -8.46 14.38 -4.08
C GLY A 7 -9.95 14.02 -3.89
N PRO A 8 -10.47 13.01 -4.60
CA PRO A 8 -11.86 12.62 -4.45
C PRO A 8 -12.19 12.32 -2.98
N HIS A 9 -13.35 12.80 -2.53
CA HIS A 9 -13.93 12.36 -1.26
C HIS A 9 -14.35 10.90 -1.43
N LEU A 10 -13.63 10.00 -0.78
CA LEU A 10 -13.94 8.57 -0.75
C LEU A 10 -14.71 8.23 0.52
N THR A 11 -15.71 7.36 0.39
CA THR A 11 -16.29 6.70 1.55
C THR A 11 -15.26 5.74 2.17
N PHE A 12 -15.57 5.22 3.37
CA PHE A 12 -14.75 4.17 3.97
C PHE A 12 -14.60 2.96 3.05
N TRP A 13 -15.70 2.52 2.43
CA TRP A 13 -15.72 1.36 1.55
C TRP A 13 -14.90 1.58 0.29
N ASP A 14 -15.07 2.72 -0.39
CA ASP A 14 -14.27 3.05 -1.57
C ASP A 14 -12.76 3.13 -1.23
N ALA A 15 -12.44 3.61 -0.02
CA ALA A 15 -11.06 3.70 0.42
C ALA A 15 -10.44 2.30 0.62
N ILE A 16 -11.11 1.39 1.32
CA ILE A 16 -10.53 0.05 1.55
C ILE A 16 -10.46 -0.78 0.26
N GLU A 17 -11.39 -0.59 -0.69
CA GLU A 17 -11.33 -1.22 -2.01
C GLU A 17 -10.18 -0.66 -2.87
N ARG A 18 -9.97 0.65 -2.83
CA ARG A 18 -8.87 1.30 -3.57
C ARG A 18 -7.49 0.93 -3.02
N PHE A 19 -7.40 0.65 -1.73
CA PHE A 19 -6.16 0.34 -1.03
C PHE A 19 -6.20 -1.07 -0.44
N PRO A 20 -6.13 -2.12 -1.28
CA PRO A 20 -6.08 -3.51 -0.81
C PRO A 20 -4.78 -3.81 -0.06
N PRO A 21 -4.71 -4.93 0.70
CA PRO A 21 -3.58 -5.25 1.57
C PRO A 21 -2.21 -5.23 0.89
N TYR A 22 -2.09 -5.84 -0.29
CA TYR A 22 -0.84 -5.86 -1.05
C TYR A 22 -0.39 -4.45 -1.44
N TYR A 23 -1.34 -3.55 -1.71
CA TYR A 23 -1.06 -2.17 -2.11
C TYR A 23 -0.59 -1.33 -0.93
N VAL A 24 -1.28 -1.45 0.21
CA VAL A 24 -0.86 -0.83 1.47
C VAL A 24 0.56 -1.26 1.85
N ARG A 25 0.88 -2.55 1.70
CA ARG A 25 2.23 -3.06 1.97
C ARG A 25 3.31 -2.43 1.08
N MET A 26 3.03 -2.20 -0.21
CA MET A 26 3.97 -1.55 -1.15
C MET A 26 4.16 -0.05 -0.85
N LEU A 27 3.21 0.57 -0.15
CA LEU A 27 3.28 1.95 0.33
C LEU A 27 4.03 2.07 1.65
N ALA A 28 4.25 0.95 2.35
CA ALA A 28 4.84 0.92 3.68
C ALA A 28 6.28 1.44 3.69
N LYS A 29 6.46 2.62 4.27
CA LYS A 29 7.75 3.30 4.30
C LYS A 29 7.95 4.14 5.55
N GLU A 30 9.21 4.36 5.87
CA GLU A 30 9.65 5.35 6.83
C GLU A 30 10.56 6.33 6.11
N ARG A 31 10.17 7.62 6.11
CA ARG A 31 10.81 8.67 5.31
C ARG A 31 10.89 8.27 3.83
N LEU A 32 12.07 7.87 3.35
CA LEU A 32 12.35 7.48 1.96
C LEU A 32 12.67 5.99 1.79
N ARG A 33 12.63 5.19 2.87
CA ARG A 33 13.00 3.78 2.89
C ARG A 33 11.76 2.90 3.06
N ALA A 34 11.65 1.85 2.26
CA ALA A 34 10.61 0.84 2.42
C ALA A 34 10.82 0.04 3.72
N LEU A 35 9.73 -0.28 4.42
CA LEU A 35 9.76 -1.14 5.60
C LEU A 35 9.81 -2.61 5.17
N SER A 36 10.58 -3.43 5.89
CA SER A 36 10.56 -4.90 5.77
C SER A 36 9.37 -5.50 6.50
N ASP A 37 9.05 -6.77 6.22
CA ASP A 37 7.93 -7.46 6.90
C ASP A 37 8.12 -7.53 8.42
N ALA A 38 9.37 -7.64 8.88
CA ALA A 38 9.69 -7.67 10.31
C ALA A 38 9.39 -6.33 10.99
N GLU A 39 9.69 -5.21 10.31
CA GLU A 39 9.39 -3.87 10.83
C GLU A 39 7.89 -3.60 10.85
N VAL A 40 7.16 -4.04 9.82
CA VAL A 40 5.70 -3.98 9.80
C VAL A 40 5.10 -4.83 10.93
N ALA A 41 5.62 -6.03 11.17
CA ALA A 41 5.18 -6.90 12.28
C ALA A 41 5.36 -6.23 13.65
N ILE A 42 6.52 -5.60 13.88
CA ILE A 42 6.79 -4.83 15.10
C ILE A 42 5.81 -3.66 15.22
N GLY A 43 5.65 -2.85 14.17
CA GLY A 43 4.80 -1.65 14.19
C GLY A 43 3.30 -1.95 14.28
N SER A 44 2.87 -3.14 13.86
CA SER A 44 1.49 -3.60 13.94
C SER A 44 1.19 -4.43 15.21
N ALA A 45 2.21 -4.80 15.98
CA ALA A 45 2.09 -5.79 17.05
C ALA A 45 1.47 -7.13 16.58
N MET A 46 1.75 -7.53 15.34
CA MET A 46 1.29 -8.77 14.73
C MET A 46 2.45 -9.76 14.56
N SER A 47 2.14 -11.05 14.43
CA SER A 47 3.16 -12.03 14.04
C SER A 47 3.62 -11.75 12.60
N ILE A 48 4.89 -12.05 12.32
CA ILE A 48 5.44 -11.90 10.97
C ILE A 48 4.69 -12.77 9.95
N ASP A 49 4.21 -13.94 10.36
CA ASP A 49 3.47 -14.83 9.47
C ASP A 49 2.10 -14.27 9.11
N ARG A 50 1.41 -13.63 10.06
CA ARG A 50 0.15 -12.95 9.76
C ARG A 50 0.35 -11.74 8.85
N VAL A 51 1.42 -10.97 9.03
CA VAL A 51 1.80 -9.89 8.10
C VAL A 51 2.05 -10.44 6.69
N ARG A 52 2.76 -11.56 6.57
CA ARG A 52 3.05 -12.23 5.29
C ARG A 52 1.80 -12.75 4.61
N GLU A 53 0.83 -13.24 5.38
CA GLU A 53 -0.46 -13.68 4.87
C GLU A 53 -1.27 -12.49 4.35
N ILE A 54 -1.49 -11.47 5.20
CA ILE A 54 -2.29 -10.28 4.88
C ILE A 54 -1.71 -9.56 3.66
N LYS A 55 -0.39 -9.36 3.58
CA LYS A 55 0.20 -8.58 2.48
C LYS A 55 -0.03 -9.20 1.09
N THR A 56 -0.35 -10.48 1.00
CA THR A 56 -0.62 -11.15 -0.29
C THR A 56 -2.09 -11.15 -0.67
N MET A 57 -2.98 -10.68 0.20
CA MET A 57 -4.41 -10.61 -0.06
C MET A 57 -4.75 -9.48 -1.05
N THR A 58 -5.78 -9.72 -1.87
CA THR A 58 -6.29 -8.80 -2.89
C THR A 58 -7.42 -7.90 -2.39
N ASP A 59 -7.99 -8.23 -1.23
CA ASP A 59 -9.08 -7.51 -0.57
C ASP A 59 -9.04 -7.76 0.95
N TRP A 60 -9.87 -7.02 1.69
CA TRP A 60 -9.91 -7.04 3.16
C TRP A 60 -10.95 -7.99 3.75
N ASN A 61 -11.70 -8.75 2.94
CA ASN A 61 -12.92 -9.43 3.39
C ASN A 61 -12.68 -10.47 4.50
N LEU A 62 -11.48 -11.06 4.54
CA LEU A 62 -11.09 -12.08 5.52
C LEU A 62 -10.24 -11.53 6.68
N VAL A 63 -10.04 -10.21 6.73
CA VAL A 63 -9.24 -9.54 7.75
C VAL A 63 -10.17 -8.89 8.77
N LYS A 64 -9.98 -9.19 10.05
CA LYS A 64 -10.77 -8.55 11.10
C LYS A 64 -10.45 -7.06 11.14
N ILE A 65 -11.43 -6.22 11.46
CA ILE A 65 -11.25 -4.75 11.53
C ILE A 65 -10.05 -4.37 12.43
N GLY A 66 -9.86 -5.05 13.57
CA GLY A 66 -8.72 -4.81 14.44
C GLY A 66 -7.36 -5.11 13.77
N GLU A 67 -7.28 -6.16 12.96
CA GLU A 67 -6.07 -6.51 12.20
C GLU A 67 -5.83 -5.55 11.04
N PHE A 68 -6.89 -5.09 10.38
CA PHE A 68 -6.81 -4.05 9.35
C PHE A 68 -6.16 -2.78 9.91
N LEU A 69 -6.66 -2.30 11.05
CA LEU A 69 -6.12 -1.10 11.71
C LEU A 69 -4.66 -1.29 12.12
N ALA A 70 -4.35 -2.43 12.74
CA ALA A 70 -2.99 -2.77 13.18
C ALA A 70 -2.01 -2.84 11.99
N PHE A 71 -2.38 -3.53 10.91
CA PHE A 71 -1.55 -3.66 9.71
C PHE A 71 -1.30 -2.32 9.01
N CYS A 72 -2.33 -1.49 8.86
CA CYS A 72 -2.22 -0.14 8.30
C CYS A 72 -1.28 0.74 9.13
N SER A 73 -1.44 0.69 10.46
CA SER A 73 -0.55 1.38 11.40
C SER A 73 0.90 0.90 11.25
N GLY A 74 1.15 -0.40 11.22
CA GLY A 74 2.50 -0.96 11.00
C GLY A 74 3.09 -0.62 9.63
N CYS A 75 2.25 -0.30 8.64
CA CYS A 75 2.68 0.17 7.33
C CYS A 75 2.90 1.70 7.27
N ASN A 76 2.66 2.45 8.35
CA ASN A 76 2.66 3.92 8.33
C ASN A 76 1.76 4.51 7.23
N PHE A 77 0.62 3.88 6.98
CA PHE A 77 -0.33 4.31 5.96
C PHE A 77 -1.76 3.98 6.39
N ASP A 78 -2.62 4.99 6.43
CA ASP A 78 -4.05 4.82 6.72
C ASP A 78 -4.90 5.08 5.45
N PRO A 79 -5.57 4.06 4.88
CA PRO A 79 -6.49 4.22 3.77
C PRO A 79 -7.62 5.23 4.04
N THR A 80 -8.03 5.37 5.30
CA THR A 80 -9.13 6.26 5.72
C THR A 80 -8.68 7.70 5.93
N SER A 81 -7.37 7.94 6.05
CA SER A 81 -6.75 9.27 6.13
C SER A 81 -6.72 9.97 4.77
N ALA A 82 -7.42 11.10 4.65
CA ALA A 82 -7.40 11.92 3.43
C ALA A 82 -5.99 12.43 3.09
N THR A 83 -5.17 12.70 4.10
CA THR A 83 -3.78 13.15 3.93
C THR A 83 -2.93 12.05 3.30
N ASP A 84 -3.06 10.81 3.75
CA ASP A 84 -2.28 9.69 3.20
C ASP A 84 -2.74 9.34 1.79
N ARG A 85 -4.04 9.30 1.53
CA ARG A 85 -4.57 9.13 0.18
C ARG A 85 -4.06 10.21 -0.78
N HIS A 86 -4.06 11.47 -0.35
CA HIS A 86 -3.56 12.57 -1.16
C HIS A 86 -2.07 12.42 -1.50
N ARG A 87 -1.24 11.98 -0.54
CA ARG A 87 0.18 11.69 -0.80
C ARG A 87 0.36 10.61 -1.88
N VAL A 88 -0.49 9.58 -1.87
CA VAL A 88 -0.44 8.51 -2.89
C VAL A 88 -0.92 9.01 -4.25
N TYR A 89 -2.02 9.77 -4.31
CA TYR A 89 -2.49 10.34 -5.58
C TYR A 89 -1.46 11.27 -6.20
N GLU A 90 -0.82 12.11 -5.38
CA GLU A 90 0.23 13.00 -5.87
C GLU A 90 1.44 12.20 -6.37
N TYR A 91 1.81 11.14 -5.66
CA TYR A 91 2.86 10.21 -6.09
C TYR A 91 2.54 9.56 -7.45
N GLU A 92 1.35 8.96 -7.59
CA GLU A 92 0.88 8.34 -8.83
C GLU A 92 0.83 9.36 -9.98
N ARG A 93 0.33 10.58 -9.72
CA ARG A 93 0.26 11.68 -10.69
C ARG A 93 1.64 12.11 -11.16
N ILE A 94 2.60 12.26 -10.25
CA ILE A 94 4.00 12.58 -10.60
C ILE A 94 4.61 11.45 -11.43
N CYS A 95 4.38 10.19 -11.04
CA CYS A 95 4.87 9.04 -11.80
C CYS A 95 4.34 9.03 -13.23
N LYS A 96 3.03 9.24 -13.41
CA LYS A 96 2.39 9.37 -14.72
C LYS A 96 2.94 10.54 -15.53
N LYS A 97 3.06 11.74 -14.92
CA LYS A 97 3.62 12.93 -15.58
C LYS A 97 5.05 12.72 -16.08
N ARG A 98 5.84 11.93 -15.36
CA ARG A 98 7.24 11.63 -15.69
C ARG A 98 7.41 10.36 -16.54
N SER A 99 6.32 9.70 -16.92
CA SER A 99 6.36 8.38 -17.59
C SER A 99 7.21 7.35 -16.84
N THR A 100 7.16 7.40 -15.50
CA THR A 100 7.88 6.47 -14.62
C THR A 100 6.92 5.50 -13.97
N MET A 101 7.36 4.26 -13.77
CA MET A 101 6.57 3.27 -13.06
C MET A 101 6.51 3.60 -11.56
N PRO A 102 5.33 3.49 -10.93
CA PRO A 102 5.23 3.48 -9.48
C PRO A 102 6.09 2.38 -8.85
N PHE A 103 6.52 2.59 -7.61
CA PHE A 103 7.28 1.68 -6.76
C PHE A 103 8.70 1.32 -7.23
N LEU A 104 9.28 2.05 -8.19
CA LEU A 104 10.69 1.83 -8.60
C LEU A 104 11.69 1.88 -7.43
N TYR A 105 11.40 2.65 -6.38
CA TYR A 105 12.24 2.73 -5.19
C TYR A 105 12.34 1.40 -4.41
N LEU A 106 11.34 0.51 -4.52
CA LEU A 106 11.35 -0.79 -3.87
C LEU A 106 12.46 -1.71 -4.40
N ARG A 107 12.89 -1.52 -5.65
CA ARG A 107 13.99 -2.30 -6.27
C ARG A 107 15.32 -2.13 -5.55
N LYS A 108 15.48 -1.06 -4.76
CA LYS A 108 16.69 -0.80 -3.97
C LYS A 108 16.67 -1.50 -2.63
N HIS A 109 15.55 -2.11 -2.23
CA HIS A 109 15.45 -2.79 -0.94
C HIS A 109 16.18 -4.14 -1.00
N PRO A 110 16.96 -4.55 0.03
CA PRO A 110 17.69 -5.83 0.04
C PRO A 110 16.81 -7.06 -0.18
N LYS A 111 15.55 -6.97 0.26
CA LYS A 111 14.54 -8.02 0.10
C LYS A 111 13.61 -7.81 -1.10
N TRP A 112 14.08 -7.11 -2.14
CA TRP A 112 13.31 -6.83 -3.35
C TRP A 112 12.67 -8.11 -3.93
N GLU A 113 13.47 -9.14 -4.18
CA GLU A 113 13.03 -10.36 -4.87
C GLU A 113 12.04 -11.18 -4.03
N THR A 114 12.23 -11.19 -2.71
CA THR A 114 11.49 -12.08 -1.79
C THR A 114 10.28 -11.41 -1.16
N GLU A 115 10.31 -10.11 -0.88
CA GLU A 115 9.21 -9.40 -0.21
C GLU A 115 8.34 -8.56 -1.14
N PHE A 116 8.92 -7.90 -2.15
CA PHE A 116 8.23 -6.85 -2.93
C PHE A 116 7.89 -7.23 -4.36
N LEU A 117 8.78 -7.94 -5.05
CA LEU A 117 8.53 -8.41 -6.40
C LEU A 117 7.25 -9.27 -6.51
N PRO A 118 6.95 -10.18 -5.56
CA PRO A 118 5.67 -10.91 -5.57
C PRO A 118 4.44 -10.00 -5.52
N LEU A 119 4.50 -8.89 -4.75
CA LEU A 119 3.39 -7.95 -4.62
C LEU A 119 3.11 -7.20 -5.93
N LEU A 120 4.16 -6.84 -6.66
CA LEU A 120 4.02 -6.24 -7.98
C LEU A 120 3.45 -7.22 -9.01
N LYS A 121 3.73 -8.52 -8.88
CA LYS A 121 3.11 -9.55 -9.72
C LYS A 121 1.60 -9.64 -9.47
N ILE A 122 1.17 -9.55 -8.20
CA ILE A 122 -0.26 -9.46 -7.84
C ILE A 122 -0.91 -8.23 -8.49
N ALA A 123 -0.27 -7.06 -8.37
CA ALA A 123 -0.76 -5.82 -8.98
C ALA A 123 -0.94 -5.97 -10.51
N ALA A 124 0.05 -6.58 -11.18
CA ALA A 124 0.03 -6.79 -12.61
C ALA A 124 -1.02 -7.83 -13.06
N SER A 125 -1.27 -8.88 -12.26
CA SER A 125 -2.29 -9.88 -12.59
C SER A 125 -3.69 -9.28 -12.51
N LEU A 126 -3.97 -8.45 -11.49
CA LEU A 126 -5.27 -7.78 -11.35
C LEU A 126 -5.56 -6.82 -12.51
N GLN A 127 -4.56 -6.11 -13.01
CA GLN A 127 -4.71 -5.21 -14.17
C GLN A 127 -5.05 -5.96 -15.47
N LYS A 128 -4.60 -7.21 -15.63
CA LYS A 128 -4.93 -8.04 -16.80
C LYS A 128 -6.35 -8.62 -16.72
N SER A 129 -6.93 -8.69 -15.53
CA SER A 129 -8.23 -9.31 -15.28
C SER A 129 -9.40 -8.33 -15.35
N SER A 130 -9.16 -7.01 -15.38
CA SER A 130 -10.21 -6.02 -15.63
C SER A 130 -10.52 -5.95 -17.14
N PRO A 131 -11.74 -6.31 -17.60
CA PRO A 131 -12.14 -6.09 -18.98
C PRO A 131 -12.15 -4.58 -19.29
N ALA A 132 -11.73 -4.24 -20.51
CA ALA A 132 -11.69 -2.87 -21.02
C ALA A 132 -13.08 -2.25 -21.19
#